data_AF-A0A7S0ZCN7-F1
#
_entry.id   AF-A0A7S0ZCN7-F1
#
_cell.length_a   1.000
_cell.length_b   1.000
_cell.length_c   1.000
_cell.angle_alpha   90.00
_cell.angle_beta   90.00
_cell.angle_gamma   90.00
#
_symmetry.space_group_name_H-M   'P 1'
#
loop_
_entity.id
_entity.type
_entity.pdbx_description
1 polymer ?
#
loop_
_entity_poly.entity_id
_entity_poly.type
_entity_poly.pdbx_seq_one_letter_code
_entity_poly.pdbx_strand_id
1 'polypeptide(L)'
;MDSAFLVSHSCLTSTFTQNTHVSFHNCSFTCTPQCYTLKRRSNLRLSASSLPLNLNNHENLTKNQDSFKVVVIGGTGRVGYSTAIHLESLYNKKRNSTERINKQLEIILVGRNQDIGQKHAMHLHNGSFQCVDYTNRNEFMKVLTGIDLVIHTAGPFQNRDVPCEVLLASIEAGCKGYIDVCDDVKHMKAAKDCHELAKNQGIECVICTGIYPGVSNLMAVDVIESVKQMNLELDTNFCQGQLEFSYFTAGTGGAGATILESTMLLLGEPALVYESDKVEYKQAASQLKTVEFNGVDEQSGEPFEQDVYVLNLPEVYSLYEYYKKENVLSNVIARFATAPEYWNWLIRLTPKIIPRKILQNQKIAKQMSKVSLPFVRYIDSLCGSRTCIRVDYKVVQKSNPDNVIVHVTRIYQHQDLQSCVGIATAAFAYEMLKIEDSGSDSIGAGVWLPEEAFGRKSNRRNALLENAIIDADQWKLIVSKDPQHNSDVTHIADQSRD
;
A
#
# COMPACT_ATOMS: atom_id res chain seq x y z
N MET A 1 -63.91 35.72 -6.70
CA MET A 1 -63.60 34.79 -5.61
C MET A 1 -62.08 34.66 -5.53
N ASP A 2 -61.34 35.76 -5.35
CA ASP A 2 -61.15 36.55 -4.10
C ASP A 2 -60.53 35.65 -3.02
N SER A 3 -59.37 35.93 -2.42
CA SER A 3 -58.65 37.19 -2.13
C SER A 3 -57.22 36.77 -1.70
N ALA A 4 -56.11 37.30 -2.22
CA ALA A 4 -55.50 38.62 -1.99
C ALA A 4 -55.20 38.93 -0.51
N PHE A 5 -53.90 39.04 -0.15
CA PHE A 5 -53.40 40.13 0.68
C PHE A 5 -51.92 40.41 0.39
N LEU A 6 -51.70 41.55 -0.25
CA LEU A 6 -50.47 42.31 -0.40
C LEU A 6 -50.73 43.60 0.38
N VAL A 7 -49.83 44.01 1.27
CA VAL A 7 -49.72 45.43 1.66
C VAL A 7 -48.25 45.82 1.66
N SER A 8 -48.04 46.96 1.04
CA SER A 8 -46.80 47.63 0.70
C SER A 8 -46.79 49.03 1.31
N HIS A 9 -45.68 49.75 1.10
CA HIS A 9 -45.41 51.20 1.33
C HIS A 9 -44.83 51.53 2.71
N SER A 10 -43.85 52.43 2.88
CA SER A 10 -43.31 53.48 2.01
C SER A 10 -41.99 54.03 2.58
N CYS A 11 -41.17 54.55 1.66
CA CYS A 11 -40.02 55.43 1.88
C CYS A 11 -40.44 56.78 2.50
N LEU A 12 -39.60 57.40 3.34
CA LEU A 12 -39.44 58.86 3.47
C LEU A 12 -38.17 59.22 4.27
N THR A 13 -37.60 60.34 3.85
CA THR A 13 -36.28 60.94 4.05
C THR A 13 -36.12 61.82 5.30
N SER A 14 -34.90 61.91 5.86
CA SER A 14 -34.25 63.17 6.32
C SER A 14 -32.83 62.92 6.87
N THR A 15 -31.78 63.24 6.11
CA THR A 15 -30.80 64.32 6.33
C THR A 15 -30.44 64.66 7.79
N PHE A 16 -29.18 64.42 8.19
CA PHE A 16 -28.35 65.42 8.84
C PHE A 16 -26.86 65.16 8.56
N THR A 17 -26.21 66.22 8.09
CA THR A 17 -24.82 66.37 7.68
C THR A 17 -23.90 66.61 8.87
N GLN A 18 -22.67 66.09 8.85
CA GLN A 18 -21.48 66.89 9.18
C GLN A 18 -20.20 66.32 8.54
N ASN A 19 -19.49 67.24 7.88
CA ASN A 19 -18.19 67.18 7.23
C ASN A 19 -17.08 66.70 8.20
N THR A 20 -15.97 66.08 7.79
CA THR A 20 -14.92 66.65 6.94
C THR A 20 -14.08 65.63 6.17
N HIS A 21 -13.87 65.93 4.89
CA HIS A 21 -12.89 65.38 3.95
C HIS A 21 -11.43 65.61 4.36
N VAL A 22 -10.53 64.69 3.98
CA VAL A 22 -9.30 65.01 3.19
C VAL A 22 -8.95 63.84 2.23
N SER A 23 -9.04 64.15 0.93
CA SER A 23 -8.26 63.72 -0.25
C SER A 23 -8.12 62.26 -0.73
N PHE A 24 -8.59 62.07 -1.98
CA PHE A 24 -8.40 60.95 -2.90
C PHE A 24 -7.01 60.90 -3.54
N HIS A 25 -6.53 59.69 -3.87
CA HIS A 25 -6.06 59.41 -5.23
C HIS A 25 -6.25 57.92 -5.60
N ASN A 26 -6.89 57.74 -6.76
CA ASN A 26 -6.97 56.60 -7.69
C ASN A 26 -5.87 55.53 -7.53
N CYS A 27 -6.08 54.24 -7.80
CA CYS A 27 -6.80 53.65 -8.92
C CYS A 27 -6.99 52.14 -8.69
N SER A 28 -8.09 51.62 -9.21
CA SER A 28 -8.53 50.22 -9.24
C SER A 28 -7.57 49.26 -9.96
N PHE A 29 -7.31 48.08 -9.38
CA PHE A 29 -6.79 46.91 -10.09
C PHE A 29 -7.66 45.68 -9.83
N THR A 30 -8.37 45.28 -10.87
CA THR A 30 -9.02 43.98 -11.06
C THR A 30 -7.98 42.89 -11.33
N CYS A 31 -8.18 41.75 -10.69
CA CYS A 31 -7.35 40.56 -10.76
C CYS A 31 -7.80 39.65 -11.92
N THR A 32 -6.87 39.15 -12.73
CA THR A 32 -6.91 37.84 -13.45
C THR A 32 -5.56 37.60 -14.18
N PRO A 33 -5.22 36.34 -14.53
CA PRO A 33 -3.88 35.77 -14.33
C PRO A 33 -3.08 35.59 -15.62
N GLN A 34 -1.75 35.45 -15.52
CA GLN A 34 -0.92 35.00 -16.63
C GLN A 34 0.17 33.98 -16.21
N CYS A 35 0.13 32.86 -16.93
CA CYS A 35 1.15 31.84 -17.07
C CYS A 35 2.55 32.42 -17.29
N TYR A 36 3.56 31.82 -16.65
CA TYR A 36 4.95 31.97 -17.08
C TYR A 36 5.50 30.66 -17.64
N THR A 37 5.75 30.70 -18.94
CA THR A 37 6.49 29.72 -19.73
C THR A 37 7.99 29.90 -19.48
N LEU A 38 8.70 28.80 -19.24
CA LEU A 38 10.15 28.75 -19.10
C LEU A 38 10.85 29.02 -20.44
N LYS A 39 11.70 30.06 -20.49
CA LYS A 39 12.68 30.28 -21.57
C LYS A 39 14.10 30.03 -21.08
N ARG A 40 14.87 29.38 -21.96
CA ARG A 40 16.22 28.84 -21.77
C ARG A 40 17.30 29.87 -22.17
N ARG A 41 18.50 29.74 -21.58
CA ARG A 41 19.81 30.42 -21.81
C ARG A 41 20.00 31.69 -20.95
N SER A 42 21.14 31.97 -20.31
CA SER A 42 22.54 31.70 -20.66
C SER A 42 23.51 31.93 -19.46
N ASN A 43 24.65 31.24 -19.51
CA ASN A 43 25.98 31.47 -18.88
C ASN A 43 26.13 32.54 -17.77
N LEU A 44 26.52 32.08 -16.57
CA LEU A 44 27.34 32.85 -15.63
C LEU A 44 28.37 31.94 -14.96
N ARG A 45 29.65 32.21 -15.26
CA ARG A 45 30.81 31.68 -14.54
C ARG A 45 30.83 32.31 -13.14
N LEU A 46 30.89 31.48 -12.09
CA LEU A 46 31.23 31.92 -10.74
C LEU A 46 32.60 31.38 -10.36
N SER A 47 33.45 32.29 -9.93
CA SER A 47 34.84 32.11 -9.52
C SER A 47 34.95 31.30 -8.22
N ALA A 48 35.85 30.33 -8.20
CA ALA A 48 36.24 29.60 -7.01
C ALA A 48 37.09 30.50 -6.09
N SER A 49 36.58 30.81 -4.90
CA SER A 49 37.39 31.31 -3.78
C SER A 49 37.59 30.16 -2.79
N SER A 50 38.84 29.73 -2.66
CA SER A 50 39.33 28.68 -1.78
C SER A 50 39.22 29.05 -0.29
N LEU A 51 38.49 28.24 0.47
CA LEU A 51 38.56 28.17 1.94
C LEU A 51 39.44 26.96 2.32
N PRO A 52 40.34 27.08 3.30
CA PRO A 52 41.31 26.02 3.61
C PRO A 52 40.64 24.85 4.33
N LEU A 53 40.82 23.65 3.77
CA LEU A 53 40.52 22.37 4.41
C LEU A 53 41.45 22.19 5.62
N ASN A 54 40.89 22.25 6.82
CA ASN A 54 41.57 21.86 8.04
C ASN A 54 41.57 20.33 8.13
N LEU A 55 42.58 19.72 7.50
CA LEU A 55 42.94 18.31 7.64
C LEU A 55 43.59 18.14 9.01
N ASN A 56 42.81 17.76 10.03
CA ASN A 56 43.26 17.01 11.22
C ASN A 56 42.06 16.79 12.14
N ASN A 57 41.32 15.70 11.91
CA ASN A 57 40.50 14.96 12.89
C ASN A 57 39.95 13.67 12.25
N HIS A 58 40.83 12.93 11.55
CA HIS A 58 40.49 11.64 10.92
C HIS A 58 41.01 10.45 11.72
N GLU A 59 40.97 10.52 13.05
CA GLU A 59 41.19 9.37 13.92
C GLU A 59 40.08 9.32 14.97
N ASN A 60 39.32 8.21 14.99
CA ASN A 60 38.15 7.87 15.82
C ASN A 60 36.74 8.08 15.24
N LEU A 61 36.54 7.71 13.96
CA LEU A 61 35.24 7.23 13.45
C LEU A 61 35.46 5.91 12.71
N THR A 62 35.85 4.87 13.44
CA THR A 62 35.66 3.51 12.98
C THR A 62 34.15 3.29 12.82
N LYS A 63 33.66 3.34 11.59
CA LYS A 63 32.29 2.93 11.25
C LYS A 63 32.10 1.52 11.82
N ASN A 64 31.17 1.38 12.75
CA ASN A 64 30.75 0.09 13.30
C ASN A 64 29.99 -0.66 12.18
N GLN A 65 30.73 -1.31 11.27
CA GLN A 65 30.21 -1.97 10.06
C GLN A 65 29.57 -3.35 10.37
N ASP A 66 29.48 -3.73 11.64
CA ASP A 66 29.07 -5.08 12.07
C ASP A 66 27.56 -5.27 12.25
N SER A 67 26.75 -4.25 11.95
CA SER A 67 25.29 -4.32 12.08
C SER A 67 24.55 -3.63 10.92
N PHE A 68 23.41 -4.19 10.53
CA PHE A 68 22.39 -3.50 9.76
C PHE A 68 21.47 -2.72 10.70
N LYS A 69 21.30 -1.44 10.42
CA LYS A 69 20.42 -0.55 11.16
C LYS A 69 19.11 -0.35 10.40
N VAL A 70 18.02 -0.83 11.00
CA VAL A 70 16.68 -0.76 10.43
C VAL A 70 15.83 0.15 11.29
N VAL A 71 15.14 1.11 10.68
CA VAL A 71 14.17 1.97 11.36
C VAL A 71 12.76 1.56 10.96
N VAL A 72 11.89 1.32 11.93
CA VAL A 72 10.45 1.06 11.71
C VAL A 72 9.62 2.25 12.15
N ILE A 73 9.16 3.03 11.16
CA ILE A 73 8.25 4.16 11.39
C ILE A 73 6.84 3.64 11.61
N GLY A 74 6.21 4.05 12.70
CA GLY A 74 4.95 3.47 13.16
C GLY A 74 5.13 2.29 14.11
N GLY A 75 6.31 2.16 14.74
CA GLY A 75 6.66 1.05 15.64
C GLY A 75 5.81 0.94 16.91
N THR A 76 5.06 1.98 17.28
CA THR A 76 4.05 1.92 18.35
C THR A 76 2.71 1.33 17.88
N GLY A 77 2.53 1.18 16.58
CA GLY A 77 1.34 0.58 15.97
C GLY A 77 1.45 -0.94 15.86
N ARG A 78 0.31 -1.58 15.63
CA ARG A 78 0.19 -3.05 15.52
C ARG A 78 0.99 -3.62 14.35
N VAL A 79 0.90 -3.01 13.17
CA VAL A 79 1.63 -3.43 11.97
C VAL A 79 3.14 -3.26 12.17
N GLY A 80 3.60 -2.05 12.52
CA GLY A 80 5.04 -1.80 12.71
C GLY A 80 5.69 -2.70 13.76
N TYR A 81 5.00 -2.94 14.88
CA TYR A 81 5.46 -3.89 15.89
C TYR A 81 5.53 -5.32 15.36
N SER A 82 4.47 -5.79 14.69
CA SER A 82 4.42 -7.12 14.07
C SER A 82 5.56 -7.30 13.06
N THR A 83 5.80 -6.30 12.20
CA THR A 83 6.90 -6.32 11.22
C THR A 83 8.26 -6.44 11.91
N ALA A 84 8.51 -5.69 12.98
CA ALA A 84 9.79 -5.73 13.69
C ALA A 84 10.09 -7.12 14.29
N ILE A 85 9.09 -7.73 14.95
CA ILE A 85 9.21 -9.06 15.56
C ILE A 85 9.48 -10.12 14.49
N HIS A 86 8.70 -10.11 13.40
CA HIS A 86 8.86 -11.10 12.34
C HIS A 86 10.16 -10.91 11.55
N LEU A 87 10.63 -9.67 11.36
CA LEU A 87 11.92 -9.39 10.74
C LEU A 87 13.07 -9.94 11.58
N GLU A 88 13.09 -9.69 12.90
CA GLU A 88 14.13 -10.24 13.79
C GLU A 88 14.11 -11.78 13.77
N SER A 89 12.93 -12.39 13.87
CA SER A 89 12.77 -13.84 13.83
C SER A 89 13.28 -14.45 12.51
N LEU A 90 12.83 -13.90 11.37
CA LEU A 90 13.24 -14.36 10.03
C LEU A 90 14.75 -14.20 9.82
N TYR A 91 15.28 -13.04 10.18
CA TYR A 91 16.71 -12.75 10.04
C TYR A 91 17.57 -13.70 10.87
N ASN A 92 17.20 -13.93 12.13
CA ASN A 92 17.92 -14.85 13.03
C ASN A 92 17.83 -16.30 12.54
N LYS A 93 16.66 -16.73 12.06
CA LYS A 93 16.48 -18.07 11.47
C LYS A 93 17.40 -18.27 10.26
N LYS A 94 17.46 -17.31 9.35
CA LYS A 94 18.28 -17.41 8.13
C LYS A 94 19.77 -17.31 8.41
N ARG A 95 20.18 -16.43 9.32
CA ARG A 95 21.57 -16.31 9.81
C ARG A 95 22.10 -17.62 10.38
N ASN A 96 21.26 -18.38 11.09
CA ASN A 96 21.66 -19.65 11.70
C ASN A 96 21.64 -20.84 10.71
N SER A 97 20.93 -20.73 9.59
CA SER A 97 20.60 -21.90 8.76
C SER A 97 21.65 -22.20 7.68
N THR A 98 22.17 -21.22 6.94
CA THR A 98 23.20 -21.44 5.89
C THR A 98 23.62 -20.16 5.15
N GLU A 99 22.86 -19.07 5.26
CA GLU A 99 23.21 -17.79 4.63
C GLU A 99 24.26 -17.10 5.52
N ARG A 100 25.47 -16.86 4.99
CA ARG A 100 26.61 -16.22 5.68
C ARG A 100 26.37 -14.74 5.99
N ILE A 101 25.25 -14.43 6.65
CA ILE A 101 24.93 -13.08 7.10
C ILE A 101 25.74 -12.82 8.38
N ASN A 102 26.90 -12.17 8.21
CA ASN A 102 27.82 -11.90 9.31
C ASN A 102 27.44 -10.68 10.14
N LYS A 103 26.54 -9.83 9.64
CA LYS A 103 26.09 -8.61 10.33
C LYS A 103 24.99 -8.90 11.36
N GLN A 104 25.03 -8.23 12.50
CA GLN A 104 23.90 -8.18 13.44
C GLN A 104 22.75 -7.33 12.87
N LEU A 105 21.54 -7.52 13.39
CA LEU A 105 20.40 -6.67 13.06
C LEU A 105 20.13 -5.76 14.26
N GLU A 106 20.03 -4.46 14.03
CA GLU A 106 19.60 -3.46 15.02
C GLU A 106 18.28 -2.86 14.52
N ILE A 107 17.23 -2.91 15.35
CA ILE A 107 15.91 -2.39 15.00
C ILE A 107 15.58 -1.19 15.88
N ILE A 108 15.33 -0.05 15.26
CA ILE A 108 14.94 1.19 15.92
C ILE A 108 13.46 1.42 15.63
N LEU A 109 12.62 1.26 16.64
CA LEU A 109 11.20 1.57 16.57
C LEU A 109 10.99 3.09 16.73
N VAL A 110 10.15 3.68 15.88
CA VAL A 110 9.84 5.11 15.92
C VAL A 110 8.33 5.32 15.96
N GLY A 111 7.88 6.16 16.89
CA GLY A 111 6.46 6.49 17.02
C GLY A 111 6.22 7.59 18.05
N ARG A 112 4.94 7.89 18.31
CA ARG A 112 4.53 9.03 19.14
C ARG A 112 4.25 8.68 20.60
N ASN A 113 4.22 7.40 20.95
CA ASN A 113 3.85 6.93 22.28
C ASN A 113 5.05 6.26 22.94
N GLN A 114 5.65 6.97 23.90
CA GLN A 114 6.84 6.52 24.63
C GLN A 114 6.64 5.16 25.30
N ASP A 115 5.56 5.01 26.07
CA ASP A 115 5.34 3.82 26.90
C ASP A 115 5.11 2.57 26.04
N ILE A 116 4.30 2.68 24.98
CA ILE A 116 4.07 1.57 24.06
C ILE A 116 5.35 1.23 23.30
N GLY A 117 6.06 2.25 22.81
CA GLY A 117 7.27 2.07 22.03
C GLY A 117 8.39 1.39 22.82
N GLN A 118 8.61 1.80 24.06
CA GLN A 118 9.58 1.16 24.95
C GLN A 118 9.21 -0.30 25.25
N LYS A 119 7.93 -0.58 25.53
CA LYS A 119 7.45 -1.96 25.74
C LYS A 119 7.68 -2.84 24.50
N HIS A 120 7.38 -2.32 23.32
CA HIS A 120 7.61 -3.04 22.07
C HIS A 120 9.10 -3.31 21.83
N ALA A 121 9.97 -2.32 22.08
CA ALA A 121 11.41 -2.49 21.91
C ALA A 121 12.02 -3.52 22.88
N MET A 122 11.46 -3.68 24.09
CA MET A 122 11.90 -4.71 25.05
C MET A 122 11.69 -6.14 24.56
N HIS A 123 10.82 -6.37 23.57
CA HIS A 123 10.59 -7.70 22.99
C HIS A 123 11.57 -8.04 21.86
N LEU A 124 12.41 -7.10 21.46
CA LEU A 124 13.43 -7.28 20.44
C LEU A 124 14.79 -7.45 21.13
N HIS A 125 15.62 -8.39 20.67
CA HIS A 125 16.94 -8.63 21.25
C HIS A 125 17.86 -7.40 21.11
N ASN A 126 17.88 -6.80 19.93
CA ASN A 126 18.67 -5.59 19.65
C ASN A 126 17.76 -4.45 19.20
N GLY A 127 16.68 -4.25 19.97
CA GLY A 127 15.68 -3.21 19.75
C GLY A 127 15.93 -1.96 20.56
N SER A 128 15.66 -0.81 19.96
CA SER A 128 15.53 0.46 20.68
C SER A 128 14.29 1.21 20.24
N PHE A 129 13.91 2.24 21.00
CA PHE A 129 12.76 3.08 20.67
C PHE A 129 13.13 4.57 20.74
N GLN A 130 12.65 5.33 19.74
CA GLN A 130 12.73 6.79 19.72
C GLN A 130 11.33 7.40 19.59
N CYS A 131 10.94 8.22 20.57
CA CYS A 131 9.68 8.96 20.49
C CYS A 131 9.84 10.19 19.60
N VAL A 132 9.49 10.04 18.34
CA VAL A 132 9.54 11.11 17.34
C VAL A 132 8.24 11.07 16.53
N ASP A 133 7.62 12.24 16.38
CA ASP A 133 6.63 12.45 15.33
C ASP A 133 7.39 12.73 14.04
N TYR A 134 7.25 11.87 13.02
CA TYR A 134 7.99 12.01 11.77
C TYR A 134 7.63 13.29 11.00
N THR A 135 6.53 13.96 11.35
CA THR A 135 6.19 15.30 10.84
C THR A 135 7.08 16.41 11.43
N ASN A 136 7.74 16.17 12.57
CA ASN A 136 8.83 17.02 13.06
C ASN A 136 10.11 16.68 12.32
N ARG A 137 10.28 17.31 11.15
CA ARG A 137 11.39 17.08 10.24
C ARG A 137 12.78 17.14 10.90
N ASN A 138 13.02 18.09 11.81
CA ASN A 138 14.34 18.27 12.42
C ASN A 138 14.73 17.09 13.32
N GLU A 139 13.78 16.55 14.08
CA GLU A 139 14.01 15.34 14.88
C GLU A 139 14.07 14.12 13.99
N PHE A 140 13.19 14.04 12.99
CA PHE A 140 13.11 12.90 12.11
C PHE A 140 14.38 12.69 11.28
N MET A 141 15.00 13.75 10.75
CA MET A 141 16.27 13.64 10.02
C MET A 141 17.41 13.08 10.89
N LYS A 142 17.39 13.31 12.21
CA LYS A 142 18.39 12.74 13.12
C LYS A 142 18.22 11.22 13.27
N VAL A 143 16.98 10.75 13.30
CA VAL A 143 16.64 9.31 13.34
C VAL A 143 17.19 8.58 12.11
N LEU A 144 17.16 9.22 10.94
CA LEU A 144 17.55 8.62 9.66
C LEU A 144 19.06 8.56 9.41
N THR A 145 19.87 9.13 10.30
CA THR A 145 21.32 9.20 10.11
C THR A 145 21.97 7.81 10.20
N GLY A 146 22.59 7.37 9.11
CA GLY A 146 23.32 6.09 9.07
C GLY A 146 22.43 4.85 9.07
N ILE A 147 21.19 4.97 8.60
CA ILE A 147 20.21 3.89 8.51
C ILE A 147 20.36 3.12 7.19
N ASP A 148 20.38 1.79 7.27
CA ASP A 148 20.44 0.92 6.09
C ASP A 148 19.06 0.75 5.45
N LEU A 149 18.01 0.55 6.25
CA LEU A 149 16.65 0.35 5.75
C LEU A 149 15.63 1.12 6.59
N VAL A 150 14.76 1.87 5.90
CA VAL A 150 13.57 2.49 6.50
C VAL A 150 12.35 1.67 6.13
N ILE A 151 11.57 1.26 7.13
CA ILE A 151 10.30 0.55 6.99
C ILE A 151 9.18 1.46 7.47
N HIS A 152 8.36 1.94 6.54
CA HIS A 152 7.29 2.88 6.84
C HIS A 152 5.92 2.19 6.96
N THR A 153 5.44 2.08 8.20
CA THR A 153 4.15 1.47 8.55
C THR A 153 3.15 2.46 9.16
N ALA A 154 3.48 3.75 9.16
CA ALA A 154 2.70 4.80 9.82
C ALA A 154 1.59 5.36 8.90
N GLY A 155 0.49 4.61 8.82
CA GLY A 155 -0.73 5.03 8.13
C GLY A 155 -1.62 6.01 8.94
N PRO A 156 -2.74 6.46 8.35
CA PRO A 156 -3.15 6.22 6.95
C PRO A 156 -2.29 6.99 5.92
N PHE A 157 -2.23 6.48 4.68
CA PHE A 157 -1.44 7.04 3.58
C PHE A 157 -2.23 8.01 2.67
N GLN A 158 -3.56 7.92 2.70
CA GLN A 158 -4.49 8.75 1.94
C GLN A 158 -4.44 10.20 2.43
N ASN A 159 -4.65 11.20 1.57
CA ASN A 159 -4.90 12.61 1.92
C ASN A 159 -3.89 13.29 2.88
N ARG A 160 -2.60 12.91 2.83
CA ARG A 160 -1.53 13.56 3.60
C ARG A 160 -1.31 15.02 3.15
N ASP A 161 -1.04 15.90 4.10
CA ASP A 161 -0.67 17.31 3.82
C ASP A 161 0.63 17.41 3.01
N VAL A 162 1.60 16.55 3.34
CA VAL A 162 2.86 16.39 2.59
C VAL A 162 2.94 14.95 2.08
N PRO A 163 2.70 14.72 0.77
CA PRO A 163 2.85 13.40 0.18
C PRO A 163 4.28 12.89 0.31
N CYS A 164 4.44 11.59 0.53
CA CYS A 164 5.73 10.89 0.48
C CYS A 164 6.82 11.46 1.41
N GLU A 165 6.45 12.17 2.49
CA GLU A 165 7.41 12.88 3.36
C GLU A 165 8.49 11.96 3.96
N VAL A 166 8.11 10.72 4.30
CA VAL A 166 9.04 9.73 4.86
C VAL A 166 10.02 9.27 3.79
N LEU A 167 9.54 8.91 2.60
CA LEU A 167 10.39 8.53 1.46
C LEU A 167 11.38 9.65 1.09
N LEU A 168 10.90 10.89 0.97
CA LEU A 168 11.74 12.04 0.62
C LEU A 168 12.81 12.29 1.68
N ALA A 169 12.46 12.21 2.97
CA ALA A 169 13.42 12.33 4.06
C ALA A 169 14.45 11.20 4.07
N SER A 170 14.04 9.96 3.80
CA SER A 170 14.95 8.82 3.65
C SER A 170 15.94 9.01 2.51
N ILE A 171 15.45 9.56 1.39
CA ILE A 171 16.31 9.88 0.24
C ILE A 171 17.33 10.96 0.59
N GLU A 172 16.87 12.05 1.20
CA GLU A 172 17.72 13.17 1.60
C GLU A 172 18.76 12.80 2.66
N ALA A 173 18.39 11.93 3.61
CA ALA A 173 19.29 11.43 4.63
C ALA A 173 20.33 10.43 4.09
N GLY A 174 20.20 9.99 2.84
CA GLY A 174 21.08 9.01 2.23
C GLY A 174 20.93 7.60 2.82
N CYS A 175 19.72 7.21 3.25
CA CYS A 175 19.45 5.84 3.66
C CYS A 175 19.72 4.88 2.48
N LYS A 176 20.15 3.64 2.74
CA LYS A 176 20.47 2.70 1.63
C LYS A 176 19.21 2.15 0.97
N GLY A 177 18.13 1.96 1.73
CA GLY A 177 16.86 1.54 1.18
C GLY A 177 15.64 1.99 1.96
N TYR A 178 14.48 1.86 1.32
CA TYR A 178 13.18 2.24 1.86
C TYR A 178 12.10 1.26 1.41
N ILE A 179 11.21 0.89 2.33
CA ILE A 179 9.95 0.22 2.01
C ILE A 179 8.78 0.83 2.77
N ASP A 180 7.57 0.65 2.24
CA ASP A 180 6.33 1.04 2.92
C ASP A 180 5.19 0.08 2.66
N VAL A 181 4.15 0.17 3.50
CA VAL A 181 2.91 -0.62 3.37
C VAL A 181 1.77 0.22 2.78
N CYS A 182 2.10 1.11 1.85
CA CYS A 182 1.13 2.04 1.26
C CYS A 182 -0.02 1.31 0.56
N ASP A 183 -1.25 1.66 0.91
CA ASP A 183 -2.50 1.14 0.34
C ASP A 183 -3.27 2.20 -0.49
N ASP A 184 -2.67 3.36 -0.75
CA ASP A 184 -3.31 4.49 -1.46
C ASP A 184 -2.75 4.69 -2.87
N VAL A 185 -3.63 4.73 -3.87
CA VAL A 185 -3.24 4.89 -5.29
C VAL A 185 -2.57 6.25 -5.54
N LYS A 186 -3.04 7.33 -4.90
CA LYS A 186 -2.47 8.67 -5.12
C LYS A 186 -1.08 8.76 -4.50
N HIS A 187 -0.91 8.27 -3.28
CA HIS A 187 0.38 8.21 -2.59
C HIS A 187 1.37 7.34 -3.36
N MET A 188 0.95 6.16 -3.81
CA MET A 188 1.78 5.26 -4.62
C MET A 188 2.28 5.94 -5.90
N LYS A 189 1.41 6.65 -6.63
CA LYS A 189 1.82 7.43 -7.82
C LYS A 189 2.81 8.55 -7.49
N ALA A 190 2.55 9.32 -6.43
CA ALA A 190 3.47 10.37 -5.99
C ALA A 190 4.84 9.80 -5.55
N ALA A 191 4.85 8.63 -4.92
CA ALA A 191 6.08 7.93 -4.56
C ALA A 191 6.84 7.45 -5.81
N LYS A 192 6.12 6.95 -6.83
CA LYS A 192 6.71 6.60 -8.13
C LYS A 192 7.33 7.79 -8.86
N ASP A 193 6.79 8.99 -8.72
CA ASP A 193 7.40 10.22 -9.29
C ASP A 193 8.78 10.53 -8.67
N CYS A 194 9.10 9.96 -7.50
CA CYS A 194 10.42 10.07 -6.88
C CYS A 194 11.46 9.10 -7.45
N HIS A 195 11.13 8.28 -8.47
CA HIS A 195 12.01 7.25 -9.02
C HIS A 195 13.39 7.80 -9.42
N GLU A 196 13.44 8.84 -10.25
CA GLU A 196 14.71 9.42 -10.72
C GLU A 196 15.50 10.07 -9.58
N LEU A 197 14.82 10.63 -8.58
CA LEU A 197 15.47 11.21 -7.41
C LEU A 197 16.18 10.11 -6.59
N ALA A 198 15.47 9.03 -6.25
CA ALA A 198 16.05 7.89 -5.52
C ALA A 198 17.21 7.24 -6.30
N LYS A 199 17.02 7.07 -7.61
CA LYS A 199 18.03 6.52 -8.52
C LYS A 199 19.31 7.35 -8.56
N ASN A 200 19.20 8.68 -8.65
CA ASN A 200 20.34 9.59 -8.66
C ASN A 200 21.10 9.59 -7.32
N GLN A 201 20.43 9.27 -6.21
CA GLN A 201 21.05 9.12 -4.89
C GLN A 201 21.53 7.70 -4.60
N GLY A 202 21.32 6.75 -5.53
CA GLY A 202 21.72 5.35 -5.35
C GLY A 202 20.89 4.59 -4.31
N ILE A 203 19.64 5.00 -4.09
CA ILE A 203 18.77 4.46 -3.03
C ILE A 203 17.77 3.48 -3.63
N GLU A 204 17.68 2.28 -3.04
CA GLU A 204 16.77 1.22 -3.46
C GLU A 204 15.46 1.30 -2.68
N CYS A 205 14.35 1.58 -3.36
CA CYS A 205 13.04 1.71 -2.72
C CYS A 205 12.03 0.73 -3.32
N VAL A 206 11.32 -0.02 -2.48
CA VAL A 206 10.16 -0.82 -2.91
C VAL A 206 8.94 -0.40 -2.09
N ILE A 207 7.92 0.13 -2.75
CA ILE A 207 6.69 0.62 -2.09
C ILE A 207 5.58 -0.42 -2.18
N CYS A 208 4.53 -0.26 -1.37
CA CYS A 208 3.39 -1.18 -1.34
C CYS A 208 3.80 -2.64 -0.99
N THR A 209 4.66 -2.80 0.02
CA THR A 209 5.26 -4.07 0.44
C THR A 209 4.54 -4.70 1.64
N GLY A 210 3.21 -4.68 1.62
CA GLY A 210 2.37 -5.35 2.63
C GLY A 210 1.91 -6.74 2.18
N ILE A 211 0.79 -7.19 2.75
CA ILE A 211 0.10 -8.40 2.28
C ILE A 211 -0.79 -8.09 1.06
N TYR A 212 -1.58 -7.03 1.13
CA TYR A 212 -2.31 -6.45 0.00
C TYR A 212 -2.42 -4.92 0.20
N PRO A 213 -1.76 -4.12 -0.64
CA PRO A 213 -0.89 -4.53 -1.76
C PRO A 213 0.45 -5.12 -1.29
N GLY A 214 1.13 -5.87 -2.15
CA GLY A 214 2.46 -6.47 -1.89
C GLY A 214 2.53 -7.93 -2.28
N VAL A 215 2.27 -8.84 -1.33
CA VAL A 215 2.19 -10.28 -1.60
C VAL A 215 1.11 -10.58 -2.64
N SER A 216 -0.05 -9.89 -2.59
CA SER A 216 -1.10 -10.02 -3.60
C SER A 216 -0.63 -9.65 -5.01
N ASN A 217 0.21 -8.62 -5.17
CA ASN A 217 0.83 -8.29 -6.45
C ASN A 217 1.68 -9.46 -6.97
N LEU A 218 2.48 -10.06 -6.10
CA LEU A 218 3.33 -11.20 -6.46
C LEU A 218 2.51 -12.47 -6.72
N MET A 219 1.39 -12.69 -6.03
CA MET A 219 0.42 -13.74 -6.36
C MET A 219 -0.15 -13.55 -7.77
N ALA A 220 -0.46 -12.32 -8.17
CA ALA A 220 -0.94 -12.01 -9.51
C ALA A 220 0.10 -12.28 -10.59
N VAL A 221 1.35 -11.83 -10.38
CA VAL A 221 2.47 -12.20 -11.25
C VAL A 221 2.55 -13.73 -11.36
N ASP A 222 2.42 -14.43 -10.25
CA ASP A 222 2.61 -15.87 -10.21
C ASP A 222 1.53 -16.65 -10.96
N VAL A 223 0.25 -16.24 -10.90
CA VAL A 223 -0.82 -16.85 -11.72
C VAL A 223 -0.67 -16.53 -13.21
N ILE A 224 -0.22 -15.32 -13.57
CA ILE A 224 0.02 -14.92 -14.97
C ILE A 224 1.21 -15.70 -15.55
N GLU A 225 2.31 -15.78 -14.82
CA GLU A 225 3.49 -16.54 -15.25
C GLU A 225 3.21 -18.05 -15.29
N SER A 226 2.35 -18.57 -14.41
CA SER A 226 1.89 -19.97 -14.48
C SER A 226 1.20 -20.27 -15.81
N VAL A 227 0.34 -19.37 -16.31
CA VAL A 227 -0.29 -19.54 -17.64
C VAL A 227 0.77 -19.51 -18.75
N LYS A 228 1.74 -18.59 -18.70
CA LYS A 228 2.81 -18.50 -19.71
C LYS A 228 3.64 -19.79 -19.77
N GLN A 229 3.88 -20.44 -18.63
CA GLN A 229 4.61 -21.70 -18.54
C GLN A 229 3.86 -22.91 -19.09
N MET A 230 2.53 -22.83 -19.25
CA MET A 230 1.72 -23.92 -19.82
C MET A 230 1.90 -24.09 -21.33
N ASN A 231 2.65 -23.21 -22.01
CA ASN A 231 2.91 -23.26 -23.46
C ASN A 231 1.63 -23.40 -24.30
N LEU A 232 0.55 -22.74 -23.87
CA LEU A 232 -0.69 -22.67 -24.63
C LEU A 232 -0.48 -21.75 -25.85
N GLU A 233 -0.97 -22.15 -27.02
CA GLU A 233 -0.97 -21.32 -28.23
C GLU A 233 -2.03 -20.21 -28.11
N LEU A 234 -1.73 -19.18 -27.30
CA LEU A 234 -2.60 -18.04 -27.06
C LEU A 234 -2.25 -16.90 -28.00
N ASP A 235 -3.09 -16.66 -29.01
CA ASP A 235 -2.99 -15.45 -29.82
C ASP A 235 -3.65 -14.28 -29.08
N THR A 236 -2.84 -13.30 -28.65
CA THR A 236 -3.29 -12.10 -27.94
C THR A 236 -4.17 -11.17 -28.78
N ASN A 237 -4.30 -11.42 -30.08
CA ASN A 237 -5.31 -10.76 -30.92
C ASN A 237 -6.72 -11.32 -30.67
N PHE A 238 -6.83 -12.61 -30.33
CA PHE A 238 -8.11 -13.31 -30.13
C PHE A 238 -8.41 -13.60 -28.65
N CYS A 239 -7.40 -13.66 -27.80
CA CYS A 239 -7.51 -13.93 -26.38
C CYS A 239 -7.19 -12.68 -25.56
N GLN A 240 -7.75 -12.59 -24.37
CA GLN A 240 -7.46 -11.52 -23.40
C GLN A 240 -7.47 -12.07 -21.98
N GLY A 241 -6.66 -11.47 -21.11
CA GLY A 241 -6.59 -11.84 -19.70
C GLY A 241 -7.47 -10.96 -18.81
N GLN A 242 -8.12 -11.61 -17.85
CA GLN A 242 -8.91 -10.98 -16.79
C GLN A 242 -8.28 -11.34 -15.45
N LEU A 243 -7.86 -10.32 -14.71
CA LEU A 243 -7.28 -10.45 -13.38
C LEU A 243 -8.26 -9.92 -12.33
N GLU A 244 -8.60 -10.77 -11.37
CA GLU A 244 -9.51 -10.42 -10.28
C GLU A 244 -8.86 -10.73 -8.94
N PHE A 245 -8.86 -9.72 -8.07
CA PHE A 245 -8.54 -9.89 -6.67
C PHE A 245 -9.81 -9.93 -5.84
N SER A 246 -9.88 -10.92 -4.96
CA SER A 246 -10.90 -11.01 -3.92
C SER A 246 -10.20 -11.12 -2.58
N TYR A 247 -10.56 -10.25 -1.64
CA TYR A 247 -10.04 -10.24 -0.28
C TYR A 247 -11.16 -10.46 0.71
N PHE A 248 -10.85 -11.16 1.79
CA PHE A 248 -11.73 -11.31 2.94
C PHE A 248 -10.97 -10.97 4.22
N THR A 249 -11.62 -10.26 5.13
CA THR A 249 -11.11 -10.00 6.48
C THR A 249 -12.21 -10.12 7.52
N ALA A 250 -12.04 -10.99 8.50
CA ALA A 250 -12.91 -11.02 9.67
C ALA A 250 -12.66 -9.79 10.57
N GLY A 251 -13.71 -9.03 10.86
CA GLY A 251 -13.64 -7.81 11.65
C GLY A 251 -12.63 -6.82 11.05
N THR A 252 -11.73 -6.32 11.90
CA THR A 252 -10.58 -5.52 11.48
C THR A 252 -9.32 -6.35 11.28
N GLY A 253 -9.41 -7.67 11.30
CA GLY A 253 -8.25 -8.56 11.15
C GLY A 253 -7.23 -8.40 12.29
N GLY A 254 -7.65 -7.91 13.46
CA GLY A 254 -6.73 -7.60 14.54
C GLY A 254 -5.84 -6.38 14.28
N ALA A 255 -5.94 -5.66 13.16
CA ALA A 255 -5.17 -4.43 12.91
C ALA A 255 -5.73 -3.21 13.66
N GLY A 256 -6.98 -3.30 14.13
CA GLY A 256 -7.63 -2.29 14.97
C GLY A 256 -8.11 -1.06 14.21
N ALA A 257 -8.19 0.07 14.92
CA ALA A 257 -8.81 1.32 14.45
C ALA A 257 -8.25 1.86 13.12
N THR A 258 -6.99 1.58 12.79
CA THR A 258 -6.36 2.06 11.56
C THR A 258 -7.03 1.47 10.31
N ILE A 259 -7.39 0.18 10.33
CA ILE A 259 -8.10 -0.42 9.19
C ILE A 259 -9.47 0.24 9.00
N LEU A 260 -10.21 0.50 10.08
CA LEU A 260 -11.50 1.19 9.96
C LEU A 260 -11.35 2.61 9.40
N GLU A 261 -10.30 3.33 9.80
CA GLU A 261 -9.98 4.65 9.26
C GLU A 261 -9.67 4.58 7.74
N SER A 262 -8.80 3.66 7.32
CA SER A 262 -8.48 3.43 5.90
C SER A 262 -9.71 2.98 5.11
N THR A 263 -10.52 2.05 5.62
CA THR A 263 -11.76 1.58 4.98
C THR A 263 -12.72 2.74 4.76
N MET A 264 -12.93 3.61 5.76
CA MET A 264 -13.77 4.79 5.59
C MET A 264 -13.28 5.72 4.48
N LEU A 265 -11.96 5.97 4.42
CA LEU A 265 -11.36 6.80 3.40
C LEU A 265 -11.56 6.20 2.00
N LEU A 266 -11.33 4.88 1.86
CA LEU A 266 -11.55 4.12 0.62
C LEU A 266 -13.01 4.13 0.16
N LEU A 267 -13.98 4.05 1.08
CA LEU A 267 -15.41 4.18 0.75
C LEU A 267 -15.77 5.58 0.21
N GLY A 268 -14.95 6.58 0.52
CA GLY A 268 -15.08 7.93 -0.03
C GLY A 268 -14.56 8.06 -1.45
N GLU A 269 -13.83 7.09 -1.99
CA GLU A 269 -13.18 7.14 -3.30
C GLU A 269 -13.86 6.22 -4.32
N PRO A 270 -13.98 6.62 -5.60
CA PRO A 270 -14.36 5.66 -6.64
C PRO A 270 -13.26 4.61 -6.81
N ALA A 271 -13.66 3.35 -7.00
CA ALA A 271 -12.77 2.26 -7.32
C ALA A 271 -12.33 2.33 -8.78
N LEU A 272 -11.03 2.49 -9.02
CA LEU A 272 -10.44 2.33 -10.35
C LEU A 272 -10.53 0.86 -10.76
N VAL A 273 -11.07 0.59 -11.95
CA VAL A 273 -11.06 -0.73 -12.59
C VAL A 273 -10.67 -0.59 -14.05
N TYR A 274 -10.12 -1.65 -14.62
CA TYR A 274 -9.94 -1.76 -16.06
C TYR A 274 -10.97 -2.72 -16.63
N GLU A 275 -11.72 -2.25 -17.62
CA GLU A 275 -12.73 -3.04 -18.34
C GLU A 275 -12.51 -2.91 -19.85
N SER A 276 -12.13 -4.00 -20.50
CA SER A 276 -11.85 -4.01 -21.95
C SER A 276 -10.86 -2.91 -22.36
N ASP A 277 -9.74 -2.85 -21.65
CA ASP A 277 -8.65 -1.86 -21.84
C ASP A 277 -9.02 -0.40 -21.56
N LYS A 278 -10.20 -0.17 -20.98
CA LYS A 278 -10.65 1.17 -20.60
C LYS A 278 -10.60 1.34 -19.09
N VAL A 279 -10.15 2.53 -18.70
CA VAL A 279 -10.23 3.00 -17.32
C VAL A 279 -11.68 3.32 -16.99
N GLU A 280 -12.21 2.66 -15.98
CA GLU A 280 -13.55 2.86 -15.45
C GLU A 280 -13.48 3.18 -13.95
N TYR A 281 -14.43 3.98 -13.46
CA TYR A 281 -14.50 4.36 -12.04
C TYR A 281 -15.83 3.91 -11.47
N LYS A 282 -15.81 2.85 -10.67
CA LYS A 282 -17.01 2.29 -10.04
C LYS A 282 -17.21 2.92 -8.65
N GLN A 283 -18.45 2.99 -8.20
CA GLN A 283 -18.74 3.44 -6.84
C GLN A 283 -18.15 2.42 -5.84
N ALA A 284 -17.46 2.88 -4.79
CA ALA A 284 -17.00 2.00 -3.73
C ALA A 284 -18.16 1.23 -3.10
N ALA A 285 -17.87 0.00 -2.69
CA ALA A 285 -18.82 -0.95 -2.13
C ALA A 285 -20.06 -1.23 -3.01
N SER A 286 -19.85 -1.26 -4.33
CA SER A 286 -20.84 -1.69 -5.34
C SER A 286 -20.36 -2.96 -6.06
N GLN A 287 -21.00 -3.31 -7.19
CA GLN A 287 -20.60 -4.45 -8.05
C GLN A 287 -20.51 -5.78 -7.28
N LEU A 288 -21.61 -6.13 -6.61
CA LEU A 288 -21.68 -7.32 -5.77
C LEU A 288 -21.48 -8.60 -6.56
N LYS A 289 -20.69 -9.50 -5.97
CA LYS A 289 -20.42 -10.83 -6.48
C LYS A 289 -20.17 -11.75 -5.30
N THR A 290 -20.67 -12.97 -5.35
CA THR A 290 -20.32 -14.01 -4.37
C THR A 290 -19.07 -14.73 -4.84
N VAL A 291 -18.09 -14.89 -3.95
CA VAL A 291 -16.81 -15.54 -4.23
C VAL A 291 -16.51 -16.57 -3.16
N GLU A 292 -16.14 -17.78 -3.59
CA GLU A 292 -15.63 -18.85 -2.73
C GLU A 292 -14.13 -18.65 -2.47
N PHE A 293 -13.72 -18.55 -1.21
CA PHE A 293 -12.31 -18.39 -0.82
C PHE A 293 -11.58 -19.73 -0.56
N ASN A 294 -12.23 -20.84 -0.93
CA ASN A 294 -11.84 -22.23 -0.71
C ASN A 294 -11.85 -22.65 0.78
N GLY A 295 -12.21 -23.91 1.03
CA GLY A 295 -12.46 -24.43 2.37
C GLY A 295 -13.94 -24.36 2.76
N VAL A 296 -14.22 -24.79 3.99
CA VAL A 296 -15.56 -24.80 4.58
C VAL A 296 -15.65 -23.75 5.68
N ASP A 297 -16.80 -23.09 5.78
CA ASP A 297 -17.14 -22.29 6.93
C ASP A 297 -17.30 -23.23 8.14
N GLU A 298 -16.50 -23.02 9.18
CA GLU A 298 -16.47 -23.91 10.35
C GLU A 298 -17.80 -23.93 11.13
N GLN A 299 -18.62 -22.89 11.00
CA GLN A 299 -19.89 -22.78 11.70
C GLN A 299 -21.02 -23.45 10.91
N SER A 300 -21.04 -23.31 9.59
CA SER A 300 -22.12 -23.86 8.74
C SER A 300 -21.78 -25.21 8.10
N GLY A 301 -20.50 -25.55 7.94
CA GLY A 301 -20.03 -26.72 7.18
C GLY A 301 -20.16 -26.58 5.66
N GLU A 302 -20.59 -25.41 5.17
CA GLU A 302 -20.77 -25.09 3.74
C GLU A 302 -19.49 -24.49 3.13
N PRO A 303 -19.34 -24.45 1.79
CA PRO A 303 -18.24 -23.75 1.14
C PRO A 303 -18.08 -22.31 1.67
N PHE A 304 -16.84 -21.89 1.94
CA PHE A 304 -16.57 -20.57 2.48
C PHE A 304 -16.74 -19.49 1.40
N GLU A 305 -17.98 -19.06 1.21
CA GLU A 305 -18.41 -18.04 0.25
C GLU A 305 -18.67 -16.70 0.94
N GLN A 306 -18.33 -15.61 0.25
CA GLN A 306 -18.51 -14.25 0.74
C GLN A 306 -19.02 -13.31 -0.35
N ASP A 307 -19.92 -12.40 0.03
CA ASP A 307 -20.36 -11.30 -0.81
C ASP A 307 -19.27 -10.22 -0.86
N VAL A 308 -18.57 -10.15 -1.99
CA VAL A 308 -17.49 -9.18 -2.22
C VAL A 308 -18.00 -7.98 -3.02
N TYR A 309 -17.39 -6.81 -2.77
CA TYR A 309 -17.70 -5.55 -3.43
C TYR A 309 -16.43 -4.80 -3.83
N VAL A 310 -16.51 -3.90 -4.83
CA VAL A 310 -15.33 -3.20 -5.34
C VAL A 310 -14.81 -2.13 -4.37
N LEU A 311 -13.49 -2.07 -4.20
CA LEU A 311 -12.77 -0.98 -3.55
C LEU A 311 -11.56 -0.57 -4.40
N ASN A 312 -11.09 0.66 -4.19
CA ASN A 312 -9.92 1.18 -4.88
C ASN A 312 -8.65 0.58 -4.28
N LEU A 313 -7.77 -0.02 -5.09
CA LEU A 313 -6.48 -0.53 -4.63
C LEU A 313 -5.33 -0.20 -5.59
N PRO A 314 -4.10 0.00 -5.05
CA PRO A 314 -2.87 0.21 -5.82
C PRO A 314 -2.63 -0.84 -6.91
N GLU A 315 -2.80 -2.12 -6.59
CA GLU A 315 -2.45 -3.23 -7.47
C GLU A 315 -3.25 -3.31 -8.76
N VAL A 316 -4.48 -2.77 -8.77
CA VAL A 316 -5.29 -2.69 -10.00
C VAL A 316 -4.61 -1.80 -11.04
N TYR A 317 -4.12 -0.64 -10.61
CA TYR A 317 -3.36 0.27 -11.48
C TYR A 317 -2.00 -0.30 -11.84
N SER A 318 -1.25 -0.75 -10.83
CA SER A 318 0.16 -1.06 -11.01
C SER A 318 0.38 -2.29 -11.90
N LEU A 319 -0.41 -3.35 -11.73
CA LEU A 319 -0.28 -4.55 -12.57
C LEU A 319 -0.79 -4.34 -13.99
N TYR A 320 -1.87 -3.55 -14.18
CA TYR A 320 -2.33 -3.22 -15.52
C TYR A 320 -1.22 -2.48 -16.29
N GLU A 321 -0.62 -1.44 -15.69
CA GLU A 321 0.46 -0.70 -16.34
C GLU A 321 1.74 -1.54 -16.53
N TYR A 322 2.07 -2.43 -15.57
CA TYR A 322 3.22 -3.33 -15.68
C TYR A 322 3.10 -4.29 -16.88
N TYR A 323 1.92 -4.89 -17.08
CA TYR A 323 1.68 -5.86 -18.16
C TYR A 323 1.15 -5.24 -19.48
N LYS A 324 0.91 -3.93 -19.51
CA LYS A 324 0.33 -3.21 -20.66
C LYS A 324 1.06 -3.45 -21.98
N LYS A 325 2.40 -3.48 -21.95
CA LYS A 325 3.22 -3.71 -23.16
C LYS A 325 3.14 -5.13 -23.67
N GLU A 326 2.85 -6.09 -22.80
CA GLU A 326 2.71 -7.51 -23.14
C GLU A 326 1.30 -7.83 -23.64
N ASN A 327 0.34 -6.90 -23.47
CA ASN A 327 -1.06 -7.04 -23.90
C ASN A 327 -1.73 -8.33 -23.37
N VAL A 328 -1.37 -8.72 -22.15
CA VAL A 328 -1.90 -9.93 -21.49
C VAL A 328 -3.08 -9.63 -20.57
N LEU A 329 -3.34 -8.37 -20.21
CA LEU A 329 -4.46 -7.95 -19.36
C LEU A 329 -5.38 -6.97 -20.10
N SER A 330 -6.68 -7.21 -20.05
CA SER A 330 -7.71 -6.25 -20.48
C SER A 330 -8.73 -5.91 -19.40
N ASN A 331 -8.89 -6.78 -18.40
CA ASN A 331 -9.71 -6.55 -17.23
C ASN A 331 -8.88 -6.69 -15.96
N VAL A 332 -8.95 -5.70 -15.05
CA VAL A 332 -8.33 -5.77 -13.72
C VAL A 332 -9.26 -5.13 -12.69
N ILE A 333 -9.55 -5.87 -11.62
CA ILE A 333 -10.52 -5.45 -10.60
C ILE A 333 -10.17 -6.02 -9.23
N ALA A 334 -10.43 -5.26 -8.17
CA ALA A 334 -10.26 -5.68 -6.79
C ALA A 334 -11.56 -5.60 -6.01
N ARG A 335 -11.84 -6.63 -5.20
CA ARG A 335 -13.05 -6.73 -4.38
C ARG A 335 -12.74 -7.18 -2.96
N PHE A 336 -13.54 -6.70 -2.02
CA PHE A 336 -13.43 -6.99 -0.59
C PHE A 336 -14.73 -7.54 -0.04
N ALA A 337 -14.60 -8.42 0.94
CA ALA A 337 -15.63 -8.78 1.89
C ALA A 337 -15.08 -8.67 3.31
N THR A 338 -15.97 -8.49 4.26
CA THR A 338 -15.63 -8.58 5.68
C THR A 338 -16.68 -9.37 6.43
N ALA A 339 -16.27 -10.07 7.49
CA ALA A 339 -17.20 -10.66 8.44
C ALA A 339 -17.34 -9.79 9.69
N PRO A 340 -18.48 -9.88 10.40
CA PRO A 340 -19.67 -10.66 10.07
C PRO A 340 -20.51 -10.03 8.94
N GLU A 341 -21.40 -10.79 8.31
CA GLU A 341 -22.13 -10.33 7.11
C GLU A 341 -22.98 -9.06 7.34
N TYR A 342 -23.53 -8.86 8.53
CA TYR A 342 -24.23 -7.60 8.83
C TYR A 342 -23.28 -6.38 8.81
N TRP A 343 -22.01 -6.58 9.18
CA TRP A 343 -20.98 -5.55 9.13
C TRP A 343 -20.58 -5.29 7.67
N ASN A 344 -20.43 -6.35 6.88
CA ASN A 344 -20.26 -6.28 5.43
C ASN A 344 -21.37 -5.43 4.78
N TRP A 345 -22.62 -5.70 5.13
CA TRP A 345 -23.79 -4.95 4.68
C TRP A 345 -23.75 -3.47 5.10
N LEU A 346 -23.36 -3.17 6.34
CA LEU A 346 -23.23 -1.80 6.82
C LEU A 346 -22.17 -1.00 6.05
N ILE A 347 -21.02 -1.62 5.76
CA ILE A 347 -19.99 -1.01 4.91
C ILE A 347 -20.54 -0.67 3.53
N ARG A 348 -21.32 -1.56 2.91
CA ARG A 348 -21.97 -1.32 1.60
C ARG A 348 -22.97 -0.17 1.60
N LEU A 349 -23.63 0.08 2.72
CA LEU A 349 -24.54 1.22 2.85
C LEU A 349 -23.84 2.55 3.10
N THR A 350 -22.66 2.51 3.72
CA THR A 350 -21.91 3.70 4.10
C THR A 350 -21.74 4.74 2.97
N PRO A 351 -21.25 4.39 1.76
CA PRO A 351 -21.08 5.36 0.68
C PRO A 351 -22.41 5.86 0.07
N LYS A 352 -23.55 5.24 0.39
CA LYS A 352 -24.89 5.66 -0.05
C LYS A 352 -25.51 6.67 0.91
N ILE A 353 -25.17 6.58 2.20
CA ILE A 353 -25.79 7.38 3.27
C ILE A 353 -24.87 8.53 3.69
N ILE A 354 -23.55 8.31 3.72
CA ILE A 354 -22.58 9.30 4.19
C ILE A 354 -21.98 10.04 2.98
N PRO A 355 -22.08 11.39 2.94
CA PRO A 355 -21.46 12.19 1.89
C PRO A 355 -19.95 11.94 1.74
N ARG A 356 -19.46 11.83 0.50
CA ARG A 356 -18.04 11.60 0.18
C ARG A 356 -17.09 12.56 0.89
N LYS A 357 -17.45 13.84 1.01
CA LYS A 357 -16.63 14.86 1.71
C LYS A 357 -16.40 14.54 3.19
N ILE A 358 -17.33 13.82 3.82
CA ILE A 358 -17.20 13.38 5.22
C ILE A 358 -16.30 12.14 5.29
N LEU A 359 -16.52 11.16 4.39
CA LEU A 359 -15.71 9.94 4.32
C LEU A 359 -14.23 10.22 4.01
N GLN A 360 -13.95 11.18 3.13
CA GLN A 360 -12.58 11.57 2.74
C GLN A 360 -11.86 12.43 3.79
N ASN A 361 -12.56 12.89 4.83
CA ASN A 361 -11.96 13.75 5.84
C ASN A 361 -11.24 12.90 6.90
N GLN A 362 -9.91 12.89 6.86
CA GLN A 362 -9.08 12.16 7.83
C GLN A 362 -9.41 12.48 9.29
N LYS A 363 -9.66 13.75 9.64
CA LYS A 363 -9.93 14.12 11.03
C LYS A 363 -11.23 13.48 11.51
N ILE A 364 -12.26 13.48 10.65
CA ILE A 364 -13.54 12.84 10.94
C ILE A 364 -13.39 11.32 10.97
N ALA A 365 -12.73 10.72 9.98
CA ALA A 365 -12.49 9.28 9.92
C ALA A 365 -11.75 8.78 11.17
N LYS A 366 -10.67 9.47 11.56
CA LYS A 366 -9.92 9.20 12.78
C LYS A 366 -10.77 9.33 14.05
N GLN A 367 -11.61 10.37 14.12
CA GLN A 367 -12.48 10.58 15.28
C GLN A 367 -13.57 9.50 15.36
N MET A 368 -14.20 9.16 14.24
CA MET A 368 -15.21 8.10 14.18
C MET A 368 -14.60 6.75 14.55
N SER A 369 -13.42 6.43 14.01
CA SER A 369 -12.67 5.21 14.33
C SER A 369 -12.33 5.10 15.83
N LYS A 370 -11.91 6.20 16.46
CA LYS A 370 -11.67 6.24 17.91
C LYS A 370 -12.93 6.01 18.74
N VAL A 371 -14.05 6.61 18.35
CA VAL A 371 -15.33 6.45 19.05
C VAL A 371 -15.87 5.04 18.89
N SER A 372 -15.70 4.44 17.71
CA SER A 372 -16.13 3.06 17.44
C SER A 372 -15.19 2.00 18.02
N LEU A 373 -14.02 2.36 18.56
CA LEU A 373 -12.99 1.39 18.96
C LEU A 373 -13.47 0.33 19.98
N PRO A 374 -14.28 0.65 21.01
CA PRO A 374 -14.82 -0.38 21.90
C PRO A 374 -15.73 -1.37 21.17
N PHE A 375 -16.57 -0.87 20.25
CA PHE A 375 -17.45 -1.70 19.43
C PHE A 375 -16.66 -2.56 18.45
N VAL A 376 -15.67 -1.99 17.78
CA VAL A 376 -14.73 -2.70 16.91
C VAL A 376 -14.06 -3.85 17.65
N ARG A 377 -13.53 -3.59 18.85
CA ARG A 377 -12.89 -4.63 19.68
C ARG A 377 -13.88 -5.74 20.06
N TYR A 378 -15.13 -5.38 20.33
CA TYR A 378 -16.18 -6.35 20.60
C TYR A 378 -16.45 -7.23 19.37
N ILE A 379 -16.61 -6.64 18.18
CA ILE A 379 -16.78 -7.40 16.94
C ILE A 379 -15.56 -8.28 16.65
N ASP A 380 -14.35 -7.74 16.72
CA ASP A 380 -13.10 -8.48 16.51
C ASP A 380 -13.03 -9.70 17.44
N SER A 381 -13.46 -9.57 18.71
CA SER A 381 -13.46 -10.69 19.67
C SER A 381 -14.45 -11.80 19.32
N LEU A 382 -15.49 -11.51 18.53
CA LEU A 382 -16.50 -12.47 18.12
C LEU A 382 -16.17 -13.15 16.79
N CYS A 383 -15.63 -12.41 15.81
CA CYS A 383 -15.38 -12.92 14.47
C CYS A 383 -13.93 -13.37 14.23
N GLY A 384 -13.01 -13.07 15.15
CA GLY A 384 -11.58 -13.33 14.97
C GLY A 384 -10.92 -12.39 13.96
N SER A 385 -9.71 -12.77 13.51
CA SER A 385 -8.83 -11.94 12.69
C SER A 385 -8.49 -12.54 11.32
N ARG A 386 -9.21 -13.59 10.91
CA ARG A 386 -8.89 -14.37 9.70
C ARG A 386 -8.86 -13.49 8.45
N THR A 387 -7.89 -13.73 7.59
CA THR A 387 -7.80 -13.11 6.27
C THR A 387 -7.65 -14.15 5.18
N CYS A 388 -8.25 -13.88 4.02
CA CYS A 388 -8.11 -14.71 2.83
C CYS A 388 -7.87 -13.82 1.62
N ILE A 389 -7.03 -14.28 0.70
CA ILE A 389 -6.74 -13.65 -0.58
C ILE A 389 -6.96 -14.70 -1.65
N ARG A 390 -7.78 -14.35 -2.64
CA ARG A 390 -7.97 -15.13 -3.85
C ARG A 390 -7.62 -14.26 -5.04
N VAL A 391 -6.68 -14.72 -5.86
CA VAL A 391 -6.28 -14.07 -7.10
C VAL A 391 -6.61 -14.99 -8.26
N ASP A 392 -7.57 -14.57 -9.08
CA ASP A 392 -8.01 -15.28 -10.27
C ASP A 392 -7.43 -14.62 -11.52
N TYR A 393 -6.77 -15.41 -12.36
CA TYR A 393 -6.39 -15.01 -13.71
C TYR A 393 -7.04 -15.93 -14.74
N LYS A 394 -7.90 -15.35 -15.58
CA LYS A 394 -8.62 -16.05 -16.64
C LYS A 394 -8.15 -15.55 -17.99
N VAL A 395 -7.84 -16.46 -18.91
CA VAL A 395 -7.69 -16.13 -20.32
C VAL A 395 -8.97 -16.53 -21.03
N VAL A 396 -9.59 -15.57 -21.69
CA VAL A 396 -10.88 -15.73 -22.37
C VAL A 396 -10.79 -15.35 -23.84
N GLN A 397 -11.69 -15.85 -24.67
CA GLN A 397 -11.84 -15.38 -26.04
C GLN A 397 -12.43 -13.97 -26.07
N LYS A 398 -11.88 -13.07 -26.89
CA LYS A 398 -12.39 -11.68 -27.02
C LYS A 398 -13.79 -11.63 -27.62
N SER A 399 -14.13 -12.56 -28.52
CA SER A 399 -15.45 -12.65 -29.14
C SER A 399 -16.54 -13.13 -28.18
N ASN A 400 -16.17 -13.92 -27.18
CA ASN A 400 -17.06 -14.44 -26.15
C ASN A 400 -16.32 -14.54 -24.80
N PRO A 401 -16.40 -13.51 -23.94
CA PRO A 401 -15.72 -13.50 -22.64
C PRO A 401 -16.16 -14.61 -21.67
N ASP A 402 -17.30 -15.25 -21.90
CA ASP A 402 -17.75 -16.41 -21.10
C ASP A 402 -17.00 -17.69 -21.47
N ASN A 403 -16.34 -17.71 -22.63
CA ASN A 403 -15.49 -18.82 -23.04
C ASN A 403 -14.09 -18.70 -22.42
N VAL A 404 -13.91 -19.36 -21.28
CA VAL A 404 -12.66 -19.39 -20.51
C VAL A 404 -11.76 -20.52 -21.01
N ILE A 405 -10.63 -20.16 -21.60
CA ILE A 405 -9.64 -21.10 -22.13
C ILE A 405 -8.84 -21.73 -20.98
N VAL A 406 -8.36 -20.87 -20.07
CA VAL A 406 -7.64 -21.28 -18.87
C VAL A 406 -7.97 -20.33 -17.72
N HIS A 407 -8.09 -20.90 -16.53
CA HIS A 407 -8.33 -20.20 -15.29
C HIS A 407 -7.33 -20.69 -14.23
N VAL A 408 -6.46 -19.80 -13.80
CA VAL A 408 -5.50 -20.06 -12.72
C VAL A 408 -5.90 -19.25 -11.50
N THR A 409 -6.00 -19.91 -10.36
CA THR A 409 -6.34 -19.29 -9.08
C THR A 409 -5.21 -19.52 -8.09
N ARG A 410 -4.77 -18.46 -7.40
CA ARG A 410 -3.89 -18.55 -6.23
C ARG A 410 -4.66 -18.15 -4.98
N ILE A 411 -4.61 -18.99 -3.95
CA ILE A 411 -5.30 -18.78 -2.68
C ILE A 411 -4.30 -18.72 -1.54
N TYR A 412 -4.48 -17.73 -0.67
CA TYR A 412 -3.74 -17.54 0.57
C TYR A 412 -4.73 -17.38 1.73
N GLN A 413 -4.49 -18.07 2.85
CA GLN A 413 -5.27 -17.92 4.09
C GLN A 413 -4.36 -17.83 5.30
N HIS A 414 -4.75 -16.99 6.26
CA HIS A 414 -4.09 -16.87 7.56
C HIS A 414 -5.11 -16.50 8.65
N GLN A 415 -4.98 -17.07 9.85
CA GLN A 415 -5.84 -16.80 11.00
C GLN A 415 -5.82 -15.35 11.52
N ASP A 416 -4.80 -14.56 11.20
CA ASP A 416 -4.58 -13.23 11.78
C ASP A 416 -3.93 -12.28 10.77
N LEU A 417 -4.70 -11.27 10.35
CA LEU A 417 -4.22 -10.27 9.39
C LEU A 417 -3.05 -9.44 9.93
N GLN A 418 -3.05 -9.07 11.22
CA GLN A 418 -1.93 -8.30 11.80
C GLN A 418 -0.61 -9.07 11.67
N SER A 419 -0.62 -10.37 11.97
CA SER A 419 0.52 -11.26 11.83
C SER A 419 0.96 -11.34 10.38
N CYS A 420 0.04 -11.63 9.45
CA CYS A 420 0.42 -11.81 8.05
C CYS A 420 0.94 -10.53 7.38
N VAL A 421 0.42 -9.35 7.72
CA VAL A 421 0.98 -8.06 7.24
C VAL A 421 2.42 -7.92 7.76
N GLY A 422 2.65 -8.25 9.03
CA GLY A 422 3.97 -8.22 9.65
C GLY A 422 4.96 -9.15 8.95
N ILE A 423 4.56 -10.41 8.74
CA ILE A 423 5.35 -11.45 8.05
C ILE A 423 5.66 -11.01 6.60
N ALA A 424 4.65 -10.57 5.85
CA ALA A 424 4.82 -10.10 4.48
C ALA A 424 5.82 -8.94 4.40
N THR A 425 5.63 -7.91 5.22
CA THR A 425 6.52 -6.73 5.26
C THR A 425 7.93 -7.12 5.68
N ALA A 426 8.07 -8.05 6.64
CA ALA A 426 9.35 -8.58 7.07
C ALA A 426 10.07 -9.36 5.95
N ALA A 427 9.35 -10.10 5.12
CA ALA A 427 9.92 -10.81 3.97
C ALA A 427 10.48 -9.83 2.91
N PHE A 428 9.74 -8.76 2.60
CA PHE A 428 10.26 -7.67 1.75
C PHE A 428 11.48 -7.01 2.37
N ALA A 429 11.42 -6.65 3.67
CA ALA A 429 12.55 -6.04 4.37
C ALA A 429 13.80 -6.94 4.35
N TYR A 430 13.62 -8.24 4.55
CA TYR A 430 14.71 -9.21 4.48
C TYR A 430 15.38 -9.24 3.10
N GLU A 431 14.59 -9.23 2.02
CA GLU A 431 15.12 -9.15 0.66
C GLU A 431 15.85 -7.83 0.37
N MET A 432 15.42 -6.73 1.00
CA MET A 432 16.11 -5.44 0.93
C MET A 432 17.40 -5.43 1.74
N LEU A 433 17.54 -6.22 2.81
CA LEU A 433 18.81 -6.28 3.56
C LEU A 433 19.91 -7.04 2.80
N LYS A 434 19.56 -7.81 1.76
CA LYS A 434 20.50 -8.50 0.87
C LYS A 434 21.17 -7.60 -0.17
N ILE A 435 20.95 -6.27 -0.12
CA ILE A 435 21.46 -5.30 -1.12
C ILE A 435 22.96 -5.49 -1.42
N GLU A 436 23.79 -5.79 -0.42
CA GLU A 436 25.25 -5.88 -0.59
C GLU A 436 25.74 -7.15 -1.32
N ASP A 437 24.99 -8.26 -1.26
CA ASP A 437 25.39 -9.56 -1.86
C ASP A 437 24.77 -9.81 -3.26
N SER A 438 23.92 -8.89 -3.74
CA SER A 438 23.04 -9.17 -4.87
C SER A 438 23.66 -8.97 -6.26
N GLY A 439 24.83 -8.32 -6.39
CA GLY A 439 25.55 -8.21 -7.66
C GLY A 439 24.66 -7.81 -8.85
N SER A 440 24.62 -8.64 -9.90
CA SER A 440 23.75 -8.44 -11.08
C SER A 440 22.26 -8.67 -10.84
N ASP A 441 21.86 -9.16 -9.66
CA ASP A 441 20.49 -9.51 -9.26
C ASP A 441 19.87 -8.47 -8.30
N SER A 442 20.55 -7.34 -8.06
CA SER A 442 20.03 -6.17 -7.31
C SER A 442 18.75 -5.62 -7.96
N ILE A 443 17.80 -5.13 -7.14
CA ILE A 443 16.58 -4.45 -7.66
C ILE A 443 16.97 -3.16 -8.38
N GLY A 444 18.08 -2.54 -7.94
CA GLY A 444 18.64 -1.33 -8.50
C GLY A 444 18.05 -0.08 -7.85
N ALA A 445 18.83 0.99 -7.82
CA ALA A 445 18.39 2.25 -7.25
C ALA A 445 17.18 2.83 -8.02
N GLY A 446 16.24 3.42 -7.28
CA GLY A 446 14.98 3.91 -7.80
C GLY A 446 13.80 3.50 -6.90
N VAL A 447 12.60 3.93 -7.29
CA VAL A 447 11.35 3.54 -6.65
C VAL A 447 10.63 2.50 -7.50
N TRP A 448 10.36 1.34 -6.90
CA TRP A 448 9.79 0.17 -7.55
C TRP A 448 8.51 -0.31 -6.84
N LEU A 449 7.60 -0.85 -7.62
CA LEU A 449 6.46 -1.65 -7.14
C LEU A 449 6.88 -3.12 -7.01
N PRO A 450 6.15 -3.95 -6.24
CA PRO A 450 6.52 -5.34 -6.00
C PRO A 450 6.72 -6.14 -7.30
N GLU A 451 5.80 -6.01 -8.26
CA GLU A 451 5.87 -6.68 -9.56
C GLU A 451 7.01 -6.15 -10.44
N GLU A 452 7.40 -4.89 -10.32
CA GLU A 452 8.55 -4.34 -11.04
C GLU A 452 9.86 -4.85 -10.45
N ALA A 453 9.94 -4.93 -9.13
CA ALA A 453 11.13 -5.33 -8.39
C ALA A 453 11.42 -6.84 -8.48
N PHE A 454 10.37 -7.66 -8.37
CA PHE A 454 10.49 -9.11 -8.24
C PHE A 454 9.84 -9.89 -9.39
N GLY A 455 9.01 -9.25 -10.24
CA GLY A 455 8.17 -9.98 -11.19
C GLY A 455 8.94 -10.83 -12.19
N ARG A 456 10.07 -10.33 -12.71
CA ARG A 456 10.94 -11.04 -13.67
C ARG A 456 12.02 -11.90 -13.00
N LYS A 457 12.16 -11.83 -11.67
CA LYS A 457 13.20 -12.50 -10.90
C LYS A 457 12.59 -13.69 -10.17
N SER A 458 12.21 -14.73 -10.90
CA SER A 458 11.46 -15.88 -10.36
C SER A 458 12.07 -16.46 -9.07
N ASN A 459 13.39 -16.65 -9.01
CA ASN A 459 14.06 -17.17 -7.82
C ASN A 459 13.90 -16.25 -6.59
N ARG A 460 14.10 -14.94 -6.75
CA ARG A 460 13.93 -13.97 -5.66
C ARG A 460 12.47 -13.82 -5.27
N ARG A 461 11.55 -13.81 -6.24
CA ARG A 461 10.11 -13.79 -6.01
C ARG A 461 9.67 -15.00 -5.19
N ASN A 462 10.11 -16.20 -5.57
CA ASN A 462 9.76 -17.44 -4.87
C ASN A 462 10.32 -17.45 -3.46
N ALA A 463 11.60 -17.08 -3.27
CA ALA A 463 12.22 -16.98 -1.95
C ALA A 463 11.51 -15.94 -1.05
N LEU A 464 11.07 -14.81 -1.61
CA LEU A 464 10.29 -13.82 -0.90
C LEU A 464 8.92 -14.39 -0.49
N LEU A 465 8.18 -14.97 -1.44
CA LEU A 465 6.87 -15.58 -1.18
C LEU A 465 6.97 -16.68 -0.13
N GLU A 466 7.97 -17.57 -0.20
CA GLU A 466 8.23 -18.60 0.81
C GLU A 466 8.37 -18.04 2.22
N ASN A 467 9.06 -16.90 2.38
CA ASN A 467 9.18 -16.24 3.67
C ASN A 467 7.89 -15.52 4.07
N ALA A 468 7.16 -14.95 3.11
CA ALA A 468 5.92 -14.21 3.34
C ALA A 468 4.72 -15.09 3.71
N ILE A 469 4.77 -16.39 3.39
CA ILE A 469 3.71 -17.36 3.65
C ILE A 469 4.07 -18.38 4.74
N ILE A 470 5.13 -18.14 5.51
CA ILE A 470 5.71 -19.14 6.41
C ILE A 470 4.73 -19.75 7.42
N ASP A 471 3.75 -18.95 7.86
CA ASP A 471 2.70 -19.33 8.81
C ASP A 471 1.30 -19.30 8.16
N ALA A 472 1.21 -19.44 6.83
CA ALA A 472 -0.07 -19.49 6.14
C ALA A 472 -0.81 -20.81 6.44
N ASP A 473 -2.09 -20.71 6.77
CA ASP A 473 -2.96 -21.89 6.91
C ASP A 473 -3.18 -22.58 5.56
N GLN A 474 -3.23 -21.79 4.48
CA GLN A 474 -3.33 -22.29 3.12
C GLN A 474 -2.52 -21.45 2.14
N TRP A 475 -1.81 -22.14 1.26
CA TRP A 475 -1.21 -21.60 0.04
C TRP A 475 -1.46 -22.59 -1.10
N LYS A 476 -2.34 -22.25 -2.04
CA LYS A 476 -2.81 -23.20 -3.07
C LYS A 476 -2.83 -22.58 -4.47
N LEU A 477 -2.38 -23.35 -5.45
CA LEU A 477 -2.60 -23.10 -6.88
C LEU A 477 -3.69 -24.02 -7.38
N ILE A 478 -4.65 -23.46 -8.12
CA ILE A 478 -5.69 -24.25 -8.79
C ILE A 478 -5.66 -23.86 -10.27
N VAL A 479 -5.58 -24.86 -11.14
CA VAL A 479 -5.63 -24.68 -12.59
C VAL A 479 -6.85 -25.40 -13.14
N SER A 480 -7.70 -24.65 -13.82
CA SER A 480 -8.85 -25.13 -14.58
C SER A 480 -8.62 -24.80 -16.05
N LYS A 481 -8.83 -25.78 -16.94
CA LYS A 481 -8.75 -25.62 -18.40
C LYS A 481 -10.07 -26.04 -19.02
N ASP A 482 -10.43 -25.44 -20.15
CA ASP A 482 -11.54 -25.95 -20.95
C ASP A 482 -11.23 -27.41 -21.38
N PRO A 483 -12.09 -28.39 -21.07
CA PRO A 483 -11.91 -29.77 -21.51
C PRO A 483 -11.81 -29.93 -23.03
N GLN A 484 -12.25 -28.97 -23.84
CA GLN A 484 -12.05 -28.98 -25.30
C GLN A 484 -10.59 -28.74 -25.72
N HIS A 485 -9.69 -28.34 -24.80
CA HIS A 485 -8.25 -28.06 -25.05
C HIS A 485 -7.31 -28.86 -24.13
N ASN A 486 -7.64 -30.13 -23.89
CA ASN A 486 -6.99 -31.19 -23.08
C ASN A 486 -7.55 -31.38 -21.67
N SER A 487 -8.04 -32.60 -21.48
CA SER A 487 -8.48 -33.24 -20.24
C SER A 487 -7.30 -33.45 -19.29
N ASP A 488 -7.12 -32.57 -18.31
CA ASP A 488 -6.46 -32.88 -17.04
C ASP A 488 -6.68 -31.71 -16.07
N VAL A 489 -7.64 -31.84 -15.15
CA VAL A 489 -7.65 -31.02 -13.93
C VAL A 489 -6.48 -31.51 -13.09
N THR A 490 -5.32 -30.85 -13.21
CA THR A 490 -4.14 -31.18 -12.42
C THR A 490 -4.15 -30.31 -11.16
N HIS A 491 -4.36 -30.93 -10.01
CA HIS A 491 -3.97 -30.34 -8.74
C HIS A 491 -2.44 -30.36 -8.69
N ILE A 492 -1.80 -29.22 -8.98
CA ILE A 492 -0.37 -29.06 -8.67
C ILE A 492 -0.31 -28.83 -7.16
N ALA A 493 -0.09 -29.89 -6.41
CA ALA A 493 0.22 -29.81 -4.99
C ALA A 493 1.57 -29.12 -4.84
N ASP A 494 1.57 -27.88 -4.38
CA ASP A 494 2.76 -27.25 -3.82
C ASP A 494 2.99 -27.90 -2.44
N GLN A 495 4.24 -28.20 -2.12
CA GLN A 495 4.61 -29.00 -0.95
C GLN A 495 4.14 -28.31 0.35
N SER A 496 2.99 -28.73 0.87
CA SER A 496 2.63 -28.51 2.27
C SER A 496 3.60 -29.32 3.13
N ARG A 497 4.36 -28.64 3.98
CA ARG A 497 5.16 -29.29 5.02
C ARG A 497 4.21 -29.90 6.04
N ASP A 498 4.28 -31.22 6.19
CA ASP A 498 3.91 -31.91 7.45
C ASP A 498 4.86 -31.49 8.58
#